data_AF-A0A8C3KRR2-F1
#
_entry.id   AF-A0A8C3KRR2-F1
#
_cell.length_a   1.000
_cell.length_b   1.000
_cell.length_c   1.000
_cell.angle_alpha   90.00
_cell.angle_beta   90.00
_cell.angle_gamma   90.00
#
_symmetry.space_group_name_H-M   'P 1'
#
loop_
_entity.id
_entity.type
_entity.pdbx_description
1 polymer ?
#
loop_
_entity_poly.entity_id
_entity_poly.type
_entity_poly.pdbx_seq_one_letter_code
_entity_poly.pdbx_strand_id
1 'polypeptide(L)'
;MGLGLGLQLGVLGGALCGPHSLHYFNVVVSEPSPRVPEFVKVGYLDGTLISRYDSETGRTVPRADWMAANLDQQYWDIQTQISQNSHWVARNQSGRAHTWQYMFGCDLLEDNSTRGYYQSAYDGRDFITFNMDTMTFTAADAAAQITKRQWEKDKTVAERWKNYLENTCIESLKEFVSYGQAVLERKERPTVRVSGKEGDGFLTLHCRAYGFYPRPISVSWLKDGEVRDHETERGGTVPNSDGTYYTWVSIEANPGEKDKYQCRVEHASLPEPQLYAWGERGGLGHGEGRAGVVPLPLLMVVLPSRDGVQPGGHCGGGGCGHGCYLPGCRCHL
;
A
#
# COMPACT_ATOMS: atom_id res chain seq x y z
N MET A 1 16.33 9.51 -55.65
CA MET A 1 15.31 10.27 -54.90
C MET A 1 14.22 9.27 -54.52
N GLY A 2 14.28 8.50 -53.42
CA GLY A 2 14.43 8.90 -52.02
C GLY A 2 13.09 8.62 -51.32
N LEU A 3 12.75 7.33 -51.12
CA LEU A 3 11.54 6.87 -50.41
C LEU A 3 11.78 6.96 -48.89
N GLY A 4 11.02 7.81 -48.20
CA GLY A 4 11.03 7.93 -46.74
C GLY A 4 9.75 7.37 -46.14
N LEU A 5 9.79 6.11 -45.72
CA LEU A 5 8.80 5.50 -44.82
C LEU A 5 9.08 5.98 -43.39
N GLY A 6 8.29 6.93 -42.92
CA GLY A 6 8.31 7.36 -41.51
C GLY A 6 7.63 6.31 -40.65
N LEU A 7 8.42 5.51 -39.93
CA LEU A 7 7.96 4.64 -38.85
C LEU A 7 7.36 5.54 -37.75
N GLN A 8 6.04 5.52 -37.57
CA GLN A 8 5.44 6.01 -36.33
C GLN A 8 5.75 4.98 -35.23
N LEU A 9 6.71 5.32 -34.37
CA LEU A 9 6.89 4.66 -33.09
C LEU A 9 5.65 4.95 -32.24
N GLY A 10 4.75 3.96 -32.18
CA GLY A 10 3.71 3.91 -31.15
C GLY A 10 4.39 3.88 -29.79
N VAL A 11 4.10 4.88 -28.95
CA VAL A 11 4.46 4.87 -27.54
C VAL A 11 3.58 3.82 -26.86
N LEU A 12 4.07 2.58 -26.82
CA LEU A 12 3.50 1.49 -26.04
C LEU A 12 4.08 1.54 -24.62
N GLY A 13 3.18 1.62 -23.64
CA GLY A 13 3.40 1.18 -22.27
C GLY A 13 4.37 2.04 -21.46
N GLY A 14 3.82 2.94 -20.65
CA GLY A 14 4.55 3.40 -19.47
C GLY A 14 4.90 2.17 -18.63
N ALA A 15 6.18 1.80 -18.59
CA ALA A 15 6.65 0.76 -17.71
C ALA A 15 6.30 1.16 -16.28
N LEU A 16 5.65 0.27 -15.53
CA LEU A 16 5.48 0.41 -14.09
C LEU A 16 6.89 0.50 -13.49
N CYS A 17 7.33 1.72 -13.16
CA CYS A 17 8.70 1.97 -12.78
C CYS A 17 8.80 1.94 -11.25
N GLY A 18 9.20 0.79 -10.72
CA GLY A 18 9.41 0.58 -9.29
C GLY A 18 8.70 -0.68 -8.76
N PRO A 19 9.06 -1.13 -7.56
CA PRO A 19 8.39 -2.25 -6.94
C PRO A 19 6.98 -1.84 -6.48
N HIS A 20 5.99 -2.70 -6.72
CA HIS A 20 4.61 -2.50 -6.32
C HIS A 20 4.09 -3.69 -5.52
N SER A 21 3.14 -3.45 -4.61
CA SER A 21 2.59 -4.44 -3.70
C SER A 21 1.08 -4.31 -3.52
N LEU A 22 0.37 -5.43 -3.56
CA LEU A 22 -1.07 -5.51 -3.31
C LEU A 22 -1.32 -6.52 -2.20
N HIS A 23 -1.78 -6.04 -1.05
CA HIS A 23 -2.01 -6.86 0.13
C HIS A 23 -3.43 -6.70 0.67
N TYR A 24 -4.04 -7.82 1.00
CA TYR A 24 -5.32 -7.88 1.69
C TYR A 24 -5.14 -8.44 3.09
N PHE A 25 -5.87 -7.85 4.03
CA PHE A 25 -5.92 -8.30 5.41
C PHE A 25 -7.36 -8.58 5.79
N ASN A 26 -7.60 -9.75 6.35
CA ASN A 26 -8.86 -10.11 6.97
C ASN A 26 -8.66 -10.22 8.47
N VAL A 27 -9.58 -9.68 9.26
CA VAL A 27 -9.62 -9.87 10.71
C VAL A 27 -11.01 -10.32 11.10
N VAL A 28 -11.12 -11.45 11.81
CA VAL A 28 -12.33 -11.89 12.52
C VAL A 28 -12.11 -11.76 14.01
N VAL A 29 -13.08 -11.18 14.70
CA VAL A 29 -13.19 -11.18 16.16
C VAL A 29 -14.53 -11.81 16.52
N SER A 30 -14.50 -12.97 17.18
CA SER A 30 -15.70 -13.76 17.49
C SER A 30 -16.65 -13.12 18.51
N GLU A 31 -16.11 -12.35 19.47
CA GLU A 31 -16.89 -11.63 20.49
C GLU A 31 -16.48 -10.14 20.51
N PRO A 32 -16.87 -9.37 19.48
CA PRO A 32 -16.44 -7.99 19.36
C PRO A 32 -17.12 -7.11 20.41
N SER A 33 -16.42 -6.06 20.85
CA SER A 33 -17.03 -5.00 21.66
C SER A 33 -18.09 -4.25 20.84
N PRO A 34 -19.08 -3.59 21.48
CA PRO A 34 -20.06 -2.78 20.76
C PRO A 34 -19.40 -1.79 19.79
N ARG A 35 -19.92 -1.72 18.55
CA ARG A 35 -19.40 -0.88 17.45
C ARG A 35 -18.03 -1.29 16.89
N VAL A 36 -17.55 -2.48 17.23
CA VAL A 36 -16.44 -3.13 16.55
C VAL A 36 -17.03 -4.18 15.62
N PRO A 37 -16.77 -4.12 14.30
CA PRO A 37 -17.23 -5.15 13.40
C PRO A 37 -16.63 -6.52 13.74
N GLU A 38 -17.45 -7.56 13.70
CA GLU A 38 -17.02 -8.96 13.82
C GLU A 38 -15.98 -9.33 12.74
N PHE A 39 -16.11 -8.76 11.54
CA PHE A 39 -15.19 -9.00 10.44
C PHE A 39 -14.87 -7.72 9.68
N VAL A 40 -13.58 -7.56 9.36
CA VAL A 40 -13.07 -6.49 8.51
C VAL A 40 -12.15 -7.11 7.46
N LYS A 41 -12.32 -6.68 6.20
CA LYS A 41 -11.36 -6.92 5.12
C LYS A 41 -10.87 -5.58 4.59
N VAL A 42 -9.56 -5.40 4.48
CA VAL A 42 -8.94 -4.19 3.92
C VAL A 42 -7.95 -4.57 2.83
N GLY A 43 -7.90 -3.76 1.78
CA GLY A 43 -6.92 -3.88 0.69
C GLY A 43 -6.00 -2.68 0.66
N TYR A 44 -4.70 -2.94 0.50
CA TYR A 44 -3.66 -1.93 0.39
C TYR A 44 -2.91 -2.08 -0.94
N LEU A 45 -2.72 -0.96 -1.64
CA LEU A 45 -1.81 -0.84 -2.79
C LEU A 45 -0.66 0.10 -2.39
N ASP A 46 0.57 -0.41 -2.37
CA ASP A 46 1.77 0.36 -1.96
C ASP A 46 1.62 1.07 -0.61
N GLY A 47 0.93 0.41 0.33
CA GLY A 47 0.61 0.96 1.65
C GLY A 47 -0.55 1.97 1.69
N THR A 48 -1.16 2.29 0.54
CA THR A 48 -2.38 3.12 0.46
C THR A 48 -3.62 2.24 0.59
N LEU A 49 -4.54 2.61 1.49
CA LEU A 49 -5.81 1.88 1.66
C LEU A 49 -6.73 2.11 0.44
N ILE A 50 -7.02 1.04 -0.31
CA ILE A 50 -7.80 1.12 -1.56
C ILE A 50 -9.23 0.63 -1.42
N SER A 51 -9.47 -0.30 -0.50
CA SER A 51 -10.80 -0.89 -0.26
C SER A 51 -10.98 -1.30 1.19
N ARG A 52 -12.23 -1.26 1.66
CA ARG A 52 -12.61 -1.74 3.00
C ARG A 52 -13.99 -2.36 2.99
N TYR A 53 -14.10 -3.52 3.60
CA TYR A 53 -15.35 -4.18 4.00
C TYR A 53 -15.42 -4.22 5.52
N ASP A 54 -16.60 -4.00 6.09
CA ASP A 54 -16.92 -4.34 7.48
C ASP A 54 -18.25 -5.08 7.58
N SER A 55 -18.37 -5.94 8.59
CA SER A 55 -19.58 -6.75 8.79
C SER A 55 -20.79 -5.96 9.32
N GLU A 56 -20.61 -4.73 9.80
CA GLU A 56 -21.73 -3.88 10.22
C GLU A 56 -22.52 -3.35 9.01
N THR A 57 -21.81 -2.90 7.98
CA THR A 57 -22.41 -2.43 6.72
C THR A 57 -22.66 -3.55 5.72
N GLY A 58 -21.88 -4.63 5.80
CA GLY A 58 -21.98 -5.78 4.91
C GLY A 58 -21.61 -5.47 3.45
N ARG A 59 -20.83 -4.40 3.22
CA ARG A 59 -20.46 -3.91 1.87
C ARG A 59 -18.98 -3.58 1.78
N THR A 60 -18.39 -3.85 0.62
CA THR A 60 -17.05 -3.38 0.26
C THR A 60 -17.17 -2.00 -0.35
N VAL A 61 -16.44 -1.03 0.19
CA VAL A 61 -16.40 0.35 -0.31
C VAL A 61 -14.99 0.75 -0.75
N PRO A 62 -14.86 1.56 -1.82
CA PRO A 62 -13.58 2.16 -2.18
C PRO A 62 -13.10 3.08 -1.06
N ARG A 63 -11.77 3.16 -0.89
CA ARG A 63 -11.12 4.08 0.04
C ARG A 63 -10.15 5.05 -0.63
N ALA A 64 -9.89 4.84 -1.91
CA ALA A 64 -9.15 5.76 -2.76
C ALA A 64 -10.06 6.26 -3.90
N ASP A 65 -10.03 7.57 -4.15
CA ASP A 65 -10.89 8.22 -5.15
C ASP A 65 -10.67 7.65 -6.55
N TRP A 66 -9.42 7.34 -6.89
CA TRP A 66 -9.06 6.75 -8.19
C TRP A 66 -9.56 5.31 -8.35
N MET A 67 -9.77 4.55 -7.26
CA MET A 67 -10.46 3.25 -7.34
C MET A 67 -11.94 3.45 -7.62
N ALA A 68 -12.59 4.40 -6.94
CA ALA A 68 -14.00 4.70 -7.13
C ALA A 68 -14.30 5.24 -8.54
N ALA A 69 -13.36 5.99 -9.13
CA ALA A 69 -13.53 6.59 -10.45
C ALA A 69 -13.35 5.58 -11.61
N ASN A 70 -12.53 4.54 -11.43
CA ASN A 70 -12.18 3.60 -12.50
C ASN A 70 -12.90 2.24 -12.42
N LEU A 71 -13.53 1.90 -11.30
CA LEU A 71 -14.22 0.63 -11.10
C LEU A 71 -15.72 0.83 -10.94
N ASP A 72 -16.50 0.04 -11.67
CA ASP A 72 -17.96 0.13 -11.69
C ASP A 72 -18.63 -0.54 -10.48
N GLN A 73 -19.94 -0.35 -10.35
CA GLN A 73 -20.72 -0.95 -9.26
C GLN A 73 -20.69 -2.49 -9.30
N GLN A 74 -20.62 -3.09 -10.49
CA GLN A 74 -20.58 -4.54 -10.63
C GLN A 74 -19.32 -5.13 -9.98
N TYR A 75 -18.17 -4.49 -10.17
CA TYR A 75 -16.93 -4.86 -9.46
C TYR A 75 -17.12 -4.83 -7.94
N TRP A 76 -17.68 -3.73 -7.40
CA TRP A 76 -17.87 -3.58 -5.95
C TRP A 76 -18.89 -4.57 -5.37
N ASP A 77 -19.92 -4.92 -6.14
CA ASP A 77 -20.91 -5.93 -5.76
C ASP A 77 -20.28 -7.33 -5.70
N ILE A 78 -19.44 -7.68 -6.68
CA ILE A 78 -18.67 -8.94 -6.68
C ILE A 78 -17.72 -8.98 -5.47
N GLN A 79 -16.96 -7.90 -5.21
CA GLN A 79 -16.07 -7.83 -4.05
C GLN A 79 -16.82 -7.91 -2.72
N THR A 80 -18.05 -7.39 -2.68
CA THR A 80 -18.93 -7.51 -1.51
C THR A 80 -19.32 -8.96 -1.27
N GLN A 81 -19.78 -9.68 -2.31
CA GLN A 81 -20.14 -11.09 -2.19
C GLN A 81 -18.94 -11.96 -1.75
N ILE A 82 -17.75 -11.72 -2.31
CA ILE A 82 -16.51 -12.41 -1.91
C ILE A 82 -16.21 -12.17 -0.43
N SER A 83 -16.38 -10.94 0.04
CA SER A 83 -16.09 -10.56 1.43
C SER A 83 -17.13 -11.14 2.40
N GLN A 84 -18.41 -11.19 2.02
CA GLN A 84 -19.47 -11.86 2.77
C GLN A 84 -19.22 -13.36 2.91
N ASN A 85 -18.83 -14.04 1.81
CA ASN A 85 -18.44 -15.45 1.86
C ASN A 85 -17.23 -15.67 2.76
N SER A 86 -16.22 -14.78 2.67
CA SER A 86 -15.04 -14.87 3.53
C SER A 86 -15.37 -14.70 5.01
N HIS A 87 -16.25 -13.75 5.33
CA HIS A 87 -16.78 -13.56 6.67
C HIS A 87 -17.47 -14.83 7.19
N TRP A 88 -18.35 -15.44 6.40
CA TRP A 88 -19.05 -16.66 6.79
C TRP A 88 -18.10 -17.81 7.09
N VAL A 89 -17.09 -18.02 6.23
CA VAL A 89 -16.07 -19.07 6.42
C VAL A 89 -15.26 -18.82 7.70
N ALA A 90 -14.76 -17.60 7.86
CA ALA A 90 -13.89 -17.25 8.98
C ALA A 90 -14.64 -17.30 10.32
N ARG A 91 -15.90 -16.87 10.37
CA ARG A 91 -16.76 -17.01 11.56
C ARG A 91 -16.96 -18.46 11.98
N ASN A 92 -17.14 -19.37 11.02
CA ASN A 92 -17.29 -20.80 11.33
C ASN A 92 -15.99 -21.44 11.84
N GLN A 93 -14.83 -20.81 11.60
CA GLN A 93 -13.53 -21.25 12.10
C GLN A 93 -13.14 -20.57 13.42
N SER A 94 -13.70 -19.39 13.72
CA SER A 94 -13.51 -18.72 14.99
C SER A 94 -14.33 -19.42 16.07
N GLY A 95 -13.65 -20.07 17.02
CA GLY A 95 -14.27 -20.49 18.27
C GLY A 95 -14.76 -19.28 19.09
N ARG A 96 -15.07 -19.48 20.37
CA ARG A 96 -15.53 -18.39 21.26
C ARG A 96 -14.35 -17.53 21.74
N ALA A 97 -14.50 -16.21 21.73
CA ALA A 97 -13.53 -15.22 22.26
C ALA A 97 -12.10 -15.27 21.68
N HIS A 98 -11.96 -15.65 20.41
CA HIS A 98 -10.70 -15.68 19.67
C HIS A 98 -10.67 -14.72 18.49
N THR A 99 -9.45 -14.37 18.06
CA THR A 99 -9.17 -13.54 16.88
C THR A 99 -8.47 -14.36 15.80
N TRP A 100 -9.01 -14.33 14.58
CA TRP A 100 -8.33 -14.85 13.40
C TRP A 100 -7.88 -13.70 12.50
N GLN A 101 -6.65 -13.81 11.99
CA GLN A 101 -6.08 -12.85 11.07
C GLN A 101 -5.56 -13.57 9.83
N TYR A 102 -5.77 -12.99 8.67
CA TYR A 102 -5.23 -13.51 7.41
C TYR A 102 -4.57 -12.36 6.66
N MET A 103 -3.41 -12.61 6.09
CA MET A 103 -2.70 -11.71 5.20
C MET A 103 -2.39 -12.46 3.91
N PHE A 104 -2.78 -11.89 2.78
CA PHE A 104 -2.49 -12.47 1.48
C PHE A 104 -2.35 -11.38 0.43
N GLY A 105 -1.48 -11.61 -0.55
CA GLY A 105 -1.14 -10.57 -1.51
C GLY A 105 0.05 -10.94 -2.37
N CYS A 106 0.45 -10.01 -3.22
CA CYS A 106 1.54 -10.21 -4.15
C CYS A 106 2.36 -8.94 -4.32
N ASP A 107 3.64 -9.13 -4.63
CA ASP A 107 4.58 -8.08 -4.98
C ASP A 107 5.03 -8.27 -6.43
N LEU A 108 5.18 -7.15 -7.14
CA LEU A 108 5.90 -7.03 -8.41
C LEU A 108 7.19 -6.26 -8.12
N LEU A 109 8.33 -6.91 -8.34
CA LEU A 109 9.65 -6.35 -8.03
C LEU A 109 10.24 -5.61 -9.24
N GLU A 110 11.31 -4.85 -8.99
CA GLU A 110 11.99 -4.04 -10.03
C GLU A 110 12.50 -4.86 -11.22
N ASP A 111 12.89 -6.12 -10.99
CA ASP A 111 13.32 -7.06 -12.03
C ASP A 111 12.15 -7.78 -12.73
N ASN A 112 10.92 -7.32 -12.51
CA ASN A 112 9.66 -7.94 -12.92
C ASN A 112 9.40 -9.34 -12.32
N SER A 113 10.22 -9.79 -11.36
CA SER A 113 9.90 -11.00 -10.61
C SER A 113 8.71 -10.75 -9.69
N THR A 114 7.98 -11.81 -9.37
CA THR A 114 6.79 -11.73 -8.53
C THR A 114 6.99 -12.52 -7.25
N ARG A 115 6.34 -12.08 -6.18
CA ARG A 115 6.23 -12.83 -4.93
C ARG A 115 4.78 -12.89 -4.52
N GLY A 116 4.40 -13.99 -3.88
CA GLY A 116 3.06 -14.17 -3.36
C GLY A 116 3.10 -14.60 -1.91
N TYR A 117 2.09 -14.15 -1.16
CA TYR A 117 2.00 -14.36 0.27
C TYR A 117 0.62 -14.90 0.63
N TYR A 118 0.59 -15.91 1.48
CA TYR A 118 -0.58 -16.28 2.26
C TYR A 118 -0.13 -16.70 3.65
N GLN A 119 -0.67 -16.01 4.66
CA GLN A 119 -0.36 -16.22 6.06
C GLN A 119 -1.63 -16.07 6.90
N SER A 120 -1.70 -16.84 7.98
CA SER A 120 -2.77 -16.74 8.97
C SER A 120 -2.19 -16.73 10.37
N ALA A 121 -2.86 -16.00 11.27
CA ALA A 121 -2.54 -15.92 12.67
C ALA A 121 -3.79 -16.12 13.53
N TYR A 122 -3.58 -16.67 14.72
CA TYR A 122 -4.60 -16.96 15.71
C TYR A 122 -4.20 -16.29 17.03
N ASP A 123 -5.07 -15.45 17.58
CA ASP A 123 -4.82 -14.64 18.78
C ASP A 123 -3.48 -13.88 18.73
N GLY A 124 -3.17 -13.30 17.56
CA GLY A 124 -1.96 -12.52 17.32
C GLY A 124 -0.67 -13.33 17.16
N ARG A 125 -0.75 -14.67 17.05
CA ARG A 125 0.40 -15.56 16.84
C ARG A 125 0.30 -16.26 15.49
N ASP A 126 1.42 -16.41 14.81
CA ASP A 126 1.50 -17.14 13.54
C ASP A 126 0.85 -18.52 13.67
N PHE A 127 0.10 -18.92 12.65
CA PHE A 127 -0.61 -20.20 12.61
C PHE A 127 -0.18 -21.03 11.39
N ILE A 128 -0.50 -20.58 10.18
CA ILE A 128 -0.09 -21.23 8.91
C ILE A 128 0.45 -20.20 7.91
N THR A 129 1.54 -20.55 7.25
CA THR A 129 2.13 -19.83 6.12
C THR A 129 2.25 -20.72 4.89
N PHE A 130 1.88 -20.23 3.72
CA PHE A 130 2.04 -20.95 2.45
C PHE A 130 3.39 -20.65 1.80
N ASN A 131 4.07 -21.69 1.31
CA ASN A 131 5.28 -21.59 0.51
C ASN A 131 4.98 -22.03 -0.93
N MET A 132 4.97 -21.07 -1.84
CA MET A 132 4.63 -21.28 -3.26
C MET A 132 5.68 -22.07 -4.04
N ASP A 133 6.96 -21.97 -3.65
CA ASP A 133 8.07 -22.64 -4.32
C ASP A 133 8.00 -24.16 -4.10
N THR A 134 7.70 -24.55 -2.87
CA THR A 134 7.60 -25.96 -2.46
C THR A 134 6.19 -26.52 -2.56
N MET A 135 5.18 -25.67 -2.76
CA MET A 135 3.76 -26.05 -2.71
C MET A 135 3.35 -26.68 -1.37
N THR A 136 3.94 -26.19 -0.26
CA THR A 136 3.69 -26.70 1.09
C THR A 136 3.28 -25.61 2.07
N PHE A 137 2.74 -26.00 3.21
CA PHE A 137 2.36 -25.10 4.30
C PHE A 137 3.28 -25.28 5.50
N THR A 138 3.74 -24.19 6.09
CA THR A 138 4.44 -24.21 7.37
C THR A 138 3.43 -24.01 8.49
N ALA A 139 3.36 -24.95 9.43
CA ALA A 139 2.52 -24.87 10.62
C ALA A 139 3.36 -24.39 11.81
N ALA A 140 2.88 -23.36 12.51
CA ALA A 140 3.59 -22.75 13.62
C ALA A 140 3.50 -23.56 14.93
N ASP A 141 2.40 -24.30 15.13
CA ASP A 141 2.18 -25.11 16.33
C ASP A 141 1.48 -26.45 16.03
N ALA A 142 1.23 -27.23 17.08
CA ALA A 142 0.59 -28.55 16.98
C ALA A 142 -0.88 -28.49 16.50
N ALA A 143 -1.60 -27.39 16.77
CA ALA A 143 -2.97 -27.22 16.28
C ALA A 143 -2.96 -26.93 14.77
N ALA A 144 -2.04 -26.08 14.30
CA ALA A 144 -1.83 -25.78 12.90
C ALA A 144 -1.42 -27.01 12.06
N GLN A 145 -0.75 -28.00 12.67
CA GLN A 145 -0.41 -29.26 12.00
C GLN A 145 -1.64 -30.03 11.51
N ILE A 146 -2.78 -29.92 12.21
CA ILE A 146 -4.03 -30.56 11.80
C ILE A 146 -4.49 -29.97 10.46
N THR A 147 -4.53 -28.63 10.39
CA THR A 147 -4.92 -27.90 9.19
C THR A 147 -3.94 -28.13 8.04
N LYS A 148 -2.62 -28.09 8.31
CA LYS A 148 -1.58 -28.42 7.31
C LYS A 148 -1.82 -29.79 6.67
N ARG A 149 -1.99 -30.84 7.48
CA ARG A 149 -2.22 -32.20 6.98
C ARG A 149 -3.48 -32.29 6.14
N GLN A 150 -4.55 -31.59 6.55
CA GLN A 150 -5.80 -31.58 5.80
C GLN A 150 -5.64 -30.88 4.44
N TRP A 151 -4.96 -29.73 4.39
CA TRP A 151 -4.76 -28.97 3.15
C TRP A 151 -3.73 -29.63 2.24
N GLU A 152 -2.69 -30.28 2.75
CA GLU A 152 -1.71 -30.98 1.90
C GLU A 152 -2.23 -32.32 1.38
N LYS A 153 -3.21 -32.93 2.07
CA LYS A 153 -3.95 -34.07 1.55
C LYS A 153 -4.81 -33.67 0.35
N ASP A 154 -5.39 -32.46 0.37
CA ASP A 154 -6.14 -31.86 -0.72
C ASP A 154 -5.27 -30.89 -1.53
N LYS A 155 -4.53 -31.44 -2.50
CA LYS A 155 -3.60 -30.66 -3.35
C LYS A 155 -4.24 -29.44 -4.04
N THR A 156 -5.57 -29.42 -4.19
CA THR A 156 -6.27 -28.30 -4.82
C THR A 156 -6.13 -27.00 -4.03
N VAL A 157 -5.90 -27.06 -2.72
CA VAL A 157 -5.74 -25.85 -1.89
C VAL A 157 -4.47 -25.09 -2.25
N ALA A 158 -3.34 -25.79 -2.36
CA ALA A 158 -2.07 -25.18 -2.75
C ALA A 158 -2.11 -24.66 -4.20
N GLU A 159 -2.70 -25.42 -5.13
CA GLU A 159 -2.87 -25.03 -6.53
C GLU A 159 -3.72 -23.76 -6.68
N ARG A 160 -4.82 -23.64 -5.94
CA ARG A 160 -5.68 -22.45 -5.95
C ARG A 160 -4.95 -21.21 -5.42
N TRP A 161 -4.23 -21.34 -4.31
CA TRP A 161 -3.45 -20.22 -3.77
C TRP A 161 -2.35 -19.78 -4.73
N LYS A 162 -1.59 -20.73 -5.29
CA LYS A 162 -0.57 -20.42 -6.28
C LYS A 162 -1.15 -19.70 -7.49
N ASN A 163 -2.23 -20.22 -8.08
CA ASN A 163 -2.87 -19.60 -9.23
C ASN A 163 -3.37 -18.18 -8.93
N TYR A 164 -3.96 -17.95 -7.75
CA TYR A 164 -4.37 -16.60 -7.36
C TYR A 164 -3.18 -15.64 -7.21
N LEU A 165 -2.13 -16.08 -6.51
CA LEU A 165 -1.00 -15.24 -6.14
C LEU A 165 -0.10 -14.92 -7.35
N GLU A 166 0.08 -15.85 -8.28
CA GLU A 166 0.90 -15.65 -9.50
C GLU A 166 0.14 -14.90 -10.60
N ASN A 167 -1.17 -15.13 -10.75
CA ASN A 167 -1.94 -14.61 -11.87
C ASN A 167 -2.89 -13.50 -11.44
N THR A 168 -4.01 -13.86 -10.79
CA THR A 168 -5.11 -12.92 -10.49
C THR A 168 -4.66 -11.72 -9.67
N CYS A 169 -3.80 -11.94 -8.67
CA CYS A 169 -3.27 -10.87 -7.83
C CYS A 169 -2.39 -9.91 -8.62
N ILE A 170 -1.48 -10.44 -9.45
CA ILE A 170 -0.55 -9.64 -10.26
C ILE A 170 -1.28 -8.87 -11.35
N GLU A 171 -2.30 -9.46 -11.97
CA GLU A 171 -3.17 -8.77 -12.93
C GLU A 171 -3.90 -7.60 -12.27
N SER A 172 -4.53 -7.86 -11.12
CA SER A 172 -5.21 -6.81 -10.33
C SER A 172 -4.24 -5.72 -9.88
N LEU A 173 -3.03 -6.09 -9.46
CA LEU A 173 -1.99 -5.17 -9.05
C LEU A 173 -1.64 -4.20 -10.20
N LYS A 174 -1.33 -4.74 -11.39
CA LYS A 174 -0.99 -3.92 -12.57
C LYS A 174 -2.13 -2.99 -12.97
N GLU A 175 -3.36 -3.50 -12.95
CA GLU A 175 -4.56 -2.72 -13.24
C GLU A 175 -4.74 -1.58 -12.24
N PHE A 176 -4.69 -1.83 -10.93
CA PHE A 176 -4.89 -0.79 -9.93
C PHE A 176 -3.78 0.26 -9.93
N VAL A 177 -2.53 -0.14 -10.18
CA VAL A 177 -1.43 0.82 -10.35
C VAL A 177 -1.69 1.73 -11.55
N SER A 178 -2.24 1.20 -12.66
CA SER A 178 -2.58 2.01 -13.83
C SER A 178 -3.65 3.09 -13.54
N TYR A 179 -4.59 2.80 -12.63
CA TYR A 179 -5.61 3.77 -12.19
C TYR A 179 -5.04 4.85 -11.28
N GLY A 180 -4.09 4.46 -10.42
CA GLY A 180 -3.55 5.30 -9.36
C GLY A 180 -2.23 6.00 -9.69
N GLN A 181 -1.67 5.84 -10.90
CA GLN A 181 -0.29 6.21 -11.22
C GLN A 181 0.10 7.62 -10.74
N ALA A 182 -0.68 8.64 -11.11
CA ALA A 182 -0.41 10.03 -10.72
C ALA A 182 -0.41 10.26 -9.20
N VAL A 183 -1.22 9.48 -8.46
CA VAL A 183 -1.35 9.58 -7.01
C VAL A 183 -0.27 8.77 -6.29
N LEU A 184 0.15 7.63 -6.87
CA LEU A 184 1.18 6.75 -6.34
C LEU A 184 2.59 7.32 -6.55
N GLU A 185 2.84 7.99 -7.67
CA GLU A 185 4.12 8.63 -8.01
C GLU A 185 4.30 9.99 -7.34
N ARG A 186 3.27 10.50 -6.64
CA ARG A 186 3.35 11.80 -5.97
C ARG A 186 4.48 11.82 -4.95
N LYS A 187 5.09 12.99 -4.77
CA LYS A 187 6.18 13.18 -3.82
C LYS A 187 5.89 14.42 -2.97
N GLU A 188 5.68 14.20 -1.68
CA GLU A 188 5.39 15.26 -0.72
C GLU A 188 6.60 15.44 0.19
N ARG A 189 7.12 16.68 0.25
CA ARG A 189 8.34 16.99 1.01
C ARG A 189 8.07 17.03 2.50
N PRO A 190 8.92 16.43 3.35
CA PRO A 190 8.79 16.54 4.79
C PRO A 190 8.94 17.99 5.23
N THR A 191 7.97 18.47 6.01
CA THR A 191 8.17 19.67 6.83
C THR A 191 8.94 19.24 8.07
N VAL A 192 10.17 19.71 8.22
CA VAL A 192 11.06 19.30 9.31
C VAL A 192 11.13 20.38 10.38
N ARG A 193 11.00 19.98 11.65
CA ARG A 193 11.18 20.86 12.80
C ARG A 193 12.19 20.26 13.77
N VAL A 194 13.24 21.03 14.03
CA VAL A 194 14.21 20.74 15.07
C VAL A 194 13.89 21.59 16.30
N SER A 195 13.80 20.93 17.44
CA SER A 195 13.49 21.53 18.74
C SER A 195 14.30 20.82 19.81
N GLY A 196 14.38 21.37 21.01
CA GLY A 196 14.84 20.60 22.14
C GLY A 196 14.25 21.09 23.44
N LYS A 197 14.42 20.25 24.45
CA LYS A 197 13.83 20.39 25.77
C LYS A 197 14.93 20.18 26.80
N GLU A 198 15.12 21.16 27.66
CA GLU A 198 16.00 21.03 28.82
C GLU A 198 15.22 20.40 29.98
N GLY A 199 15.84 19.44 30.65
CA GLY A 199 15.28 18.77 31.81
C GLY A 199 16.38 18.04 32.59
N ASP A 200 16.33 18.11 33.92
CA ASP A 200 17.23 17.38 34.82
C ASP A 200 18.74 17.55 34.52
N GLY A 201 19.14 18.70 33.98
CA GLY A 201 20.54 19.02 33.64
C GLY A 201 21.00 18.57 32.26
N PHE A 202 20.12 17.93 31.47
CA PHE A 202 20.40 17.46 30.12
C PHE A 202 19.54 18.19 29.08
N LEU A 203 20.00 18.22 27.84
CA LEU A 203 19.25 18.74 26.70
C LEU A 203 18.84 17.58 25.79
N THR A 204 17.53 17.36 25.62
CA THR A 204 17.03 16.40 24.63
C THR A 204 16.69 17.14 23.34
N LEU A 205 17.33 16.77 22.25
CA LEU A 205 17.04 17.27 20.91
C LEU A 205 16.00 16.39 20.23
N HIS A 206 15.06 16.99 19.51
CA HIS A 206 14.04 16.32 18.73
C HIS A 206 14.02 16.85 17.30
N CYS A 207 14.13 15.95 16.34
CA CYS A 207 13.87 16.23 14.93
C CYS A 207 12.59 15.51 14.51
N ARG A 208 11.60 16.28 14.03
CA ARG A 208 10.29 15.78 13.65
C ARG A 208 10.05 16.07 12.18
N ALA A 209 9.68 15.04 11.41
CA ALA A 209 9.35 15.14 9.99
C ALA A 209 7.84 14.91 9.82
N TYR A 210 7.16 15.87 9.22
CA TYR A 210 5.70 15.88 9.03
C TYR A 210 5.32 15.89 7.55
N GLY A 211 4.19 15.27 7.23
CA GLY A 211 3.50 15.51 5.95
C GLY A 211 4.27 15.03 4.72
N PHE A 212 5.03 13.93 4.84
CA PHE A 212 5.82 13.40 3.72
C PHE A 212 5.17 12.18 3.09
N TYR A 213 5.46 11.98 1.81
CA TYR A 213 5.09 10.79 1.04
C TYR A 213 6.11 10.58 -0.09
N PRO A 214 6.59 9.34 -0.36
CA PRO A 214 6.13 8.05 0.16
C PRO A 214 6.58 7.72 1.61
N ARG A 215 6.15 6.57 2.14
CA ARG A 215 6.43 6.14 3.51
C ARG A 215 7.93 6.01 3.86
N PRO A 216 8.80 5.45 2.99
CA PRO A 216 10.21 5.26 3.34
C PRO A 216 10.94 6.60 3.47
N ILE A 217 11.53 6.84 4.64
CA ILE A 217 12.31 8.03 4.98
C ILE A 217 13.48 7.62 5.88
N SER A 218 14.63 8.27 5.72
CA SER A 218 15.76 8.16 6.65
C SER A 218 15.93 9.48 7.38
N VAL A 219 16.02 9.43 8.71
CA VAL A 219 16.23 10.61 9.57
C VAL A 219 17.34 10.27 10.55
N SER A 220 18.42 11.04 10.63
CA SER A 220 19.53 10.74 11.55
C SER A 220 20.09 11.99 12.18
N TRP A 221 20.70 11.83 13.35
CA TRP A 221 21.47 12.89 14.00
C TRP A 221 22.92 12.84 13.54
N LEU A 222 23.44 14.00 13.17
CA LEU A 222 24.86 14.24 12.98
C LEU A 222 25.38 15.05 14.16
N LYS A 223 26.55 14.69 14.70
CA LYS A 223 27.33 15.53 15.62
C LYS A 223 28.68 15.80 14.98
N ASP A 224 29.03 17.07 14.77
CA ASP A 224 30.27 17.48 14.10
C ASP A 224 30.48 16.77 12.73
N GLY A 225 29.38 16.48 12.02
CA GLY A 225 29.37 15.80 10.72
C GLY A 225 29.27 14.26 10.77
N GLU A 226 29.43 13.65 11.94
CA GLU A 226 29.41 12.19 12.13
C GLU A 226 28.03 11.68 12.57
N VAL A 227 27.57 10.56 12.00
CA VAL A 227 26.26 9.96 12.30
C VAL A 227 26.24 9.34 13.71
N ARG A 228 25.16 9.58 14.46
CA ARG A 228 24.99 9.12 15.86
C ARG A 228 23.80 8.18 16.03
N ASP A 229 23.69 7.15 15.19
CA ASP A 229 22.53 6.26 15.19
C ASP A 229 22.36 5.44 16.47
N HIS A 230 23.46 5.01 17.11
CA HIS A 230 23.39 4.20 18.35
C HIS A 230 22.82 4.95 19.56
N GLU A 231 22.98 6.27 19.59
CA GLU A 231 22.50 7.16 20.66
C GLU A 231 21.13 7.78 20.32
N THR A 232 20.64 7.54 19.10
CA THR A 232 19.40 8.12 18.60
C THR A 232 18.21 7.25 18.96
N GLU A 233 17.29 7.80 19.75
CA GLU A 233 15.96 7.24 19.93
C GLU A 233 15.09 7.60 18.72
N ARG A 234 14.21 6.67 18.31
CA ARG A 234 13.47 6.78 17.05
C ARG A 234 12.04 6.33 17.20
N GLY A 235 11.11 7.19 16.78
CA GLY A 235 9.71 6.83 16.61
C GLY A 235 9.49 6.02 15.34
N GLY A 236 8.49 5.13 15.36
CA GLY A 236 8.01 4.50 14.14
C GLY A 236 7.42 5.52 13.16
N THR A 237 7.49 5.22 11.86
CA THR A 237 6.78 6.01 10.83
C THR A 237 5.31 5.66 10.83
N VAL A 238 4.48 6.63 11.21
CA VAL A 238 3.03 6.49 11.39
C VAL A 238 2.25 7.23 10.30
N PRO A 239 1.09 6.72 9.86
CA PRO A 239 0.27 7.37 8.84
C PRO A 239 -0.58 8.51 9.43
N ASN A 240 -0.83 9.53 8.60
CA ASN A 240 -1.79 10.61 8.84
C ASN A 240 -3.10 10.35 8.08
N SER A 241 -4.17 11.04 8.46
CA SER A 241 -5.49 10.90 7.83
C SER A 241 -5.56 11.44 6.39
N ASP A 242 -4.64 12.31 6.01
CA ASP A 242 -4.52 12.88 4.67
C ASP A 242 -3.70 11.99 3.70
N GLY A 243 -3.26 10.82 4.14
CA GLY A 243 -2.44 9.89 3.35
C GLY A 243 -0.95 10.22 3.34
N THR A 244 -0.48 11.17 4.16
CA THR A 244 0.94 11.43 4.39
C THR A 244 1.46 10.69 5.63
N TYR A 245 2.73 10.84 5.95
CA TYR A 245 3.38 10.19 7.09
C TYR A 245 4.02 11.18 8.06
N TYR A 246 4.23 10.71 9.29
CA TYR A 246 4.94 11.40 10.35
C TYR A 246 5.99 10.47 10.97
N THR A 247 7.15 11.02 11.32
CA THR A 247 8.19 10.32 12.10
C THR A 247 9.02 11.30 12.92
N TRP A 248 9.78 10.78 13.88
CA TRP A 248 10.67 11.59 14.71
C TRP A 248 11.89 10.81 15.19
N VAL A 249 12.96 11.56 15.49
CA VAL A 249 14.14 11.08 16.20
C VAL A 249 14.50 12.02 17.35
N SER A 250 15.10 11.48 18.40
CA SER A 250 15.69 12.28 19.48
C SER A 250 17.05 11.78 19.90
N ILE A 251 17.83 12.68 20.48
CA ILE A 251 19.15 12.38 21.04
C ILE A 251 19.36 13.25 22.28
N GLU A 252 20.01 12.68 23.28
CA GLU A 252 20.49 13.45 24.44
C GLU A 252 21.80 14.16 24.07
N ALA A 253 21.87 15.44 24.43
CA ALA A 253 22.99 16.32 24.15
C ALA A 253 23.35 17.13 25.40
N ASN A 254 24.59 17.60 25.42
CA ASN A 254 25.02 18.61 26.38
C ASN A 254 24.45 19.97 25.94
N PRO A 255 23.88 20.79 26.84
CA PRO A 255 23.32 22.10 26.49
C PRO A 255 24.32 23.01 25.75
N GLY A 256 25.61 22.98 26.15
CA GLY A 256 26.68 23.76 25.50
C GLY A 256 27.17 23.20 24.16
N GLU A 257 26.69 22.03 23.73
CA GLU A 257 27.08 21.39 22.46
C GLU A 257 25.95 21.38 21.44
N LYS A 258 24.82 22.02 21.75
CA LYS A 258 23.61 22.03 20.93
C LYS A 258 23.86 22.34 19.45
N ASP A 259 24.71 23.34 19.16
CA ASP A 259 24.96 23.81 17.80
C ASP A 259 25.83 22.84 16.97
N LYS A 260 26.43 21.84 17.62
CA LYS A 260 27.18 20.76 16.95
C LYS A 260 26.26 19.72 16.31
N TYR A 261 24.97 19.74 16.64
CA TYR A 261 24.00 18.73 16.20
C TYR A 261 23.19 19.22 15.01
N GLN A 262 23.08 18.37 13.99
CA GLN A 262 22.24 18.59 12.82
C GLN A 262 21.38 17.37 12.53
N CYS A 263 20.12 17.59 12.16
CA CYS A 263 19.24 16.52 11.71
C CYS A 263 19.37 16.33 10.20
N ARG A 264 19.80 15.15 9.76
CA ARG A 264 19.86 14.76 8.35
C ARG A 264 18.59 14.03 7.95
N VAL A 265 17.96 14.48 6.86
CA VAL A 265 16.74 13.86 6.32
C VAL A 265 16.95 13.48 4.87
N GLU A 266 16.75 12.20 4.56
CA GLU A 266 16.82 11.62 3.22
C GLU A 266 15.44 11.05 2.86
N HIS A 267 14.90 11.50 1.74
CA HIS A 267 13.56 11.13 1.31
C HIS A 267 13.44 11.26 -0.21
N ALA A 268 12.63 10.42 -0.85
CA ALA A 268 12.49 10.36 -2.32
C ALA A 268 11.98 11.66 -2.97
N SER A 269 11.38 12.56 -2.19
CA SER A 269 10.94 13.90 -2.62
C SER A 269 12.04 14.97 -2.58
N LEU A 270 13.20 14.66 -1.99
CA LEU A 270 14.33 15.56 -1.82
C LEU A 270 15.42 15.14 -2.83
N PRO A 271 15.99 16.08 -3.61
CA PRO A 271 17.03 15.75 -4.57
C PRO A 271 18.33 15.30 -3.89
N GLU A 272 18.61 15.85 -2.71
CA GLU A 272 19.78 15.56 -1.88
C GLU A 272 19.37 15.54 -0.39
N PRO A 273 20.12 14.81 0.47
CA PRO A 273 19.94 14.85 1.91
C PRO A 273 19.90 16.29 2.43
N GLN A 274 18.87 16.63 3.22
CA GLN A 274 18.74 17.96 3.82
C GLN A 274 19.20 17.95 5.26
N LEU A 275 19.91 19.00 5.68
CA LEU A 275 20.37 19.20 7.05
C LEU A 275 19.55 20.30 7.72
N TYR A 276 19.12 20.05 8.95
CA TYR A 276 18.34 21.00 9.74
C TYR A 276 19.02 21.23 11.09
N ALA A 277 19.29 22.49 11.40
CA ALA A 277 19.81 22.89 12.71
C ALA A 277 18.68 23.37 13.63
N TRP A 278 18.98 23.49 14.92
CA TRP A 278 18.03 24.05 15.87
C TRP A 278 17.65 25.49 15.50
N GLY A 279 16.35 25.81 15.55
CA GLY A 279 15.86 27.19 15.44
C GLY A 279 15.58 27.63 14.00
N GLU A 280 15.92 26.81 13.03
CA GLU A 280 15.50 26.98 11.64
C GLU A 280 14.11 26.38 11.44
N ARG A 281 13.16 27.23 11.01
CA ARG A 281 11.90 26.75 10.43
C ARG A 281 12.20 26.38 8.99
N GLY A 282 12.30 25.08 8.70
CA GLY A 282 12.41 24.58 7.33
C GLY A 282 11.14 24.89 6.54
N GLY A 283 11.17 25.96 5.73
CA GLY A 283 10.17 26.24 4.70
C GLY A 283 9.83 27.71 4.52
N LEU A 284 10.48 28.36 3.54
CA LEU A 284 9.94 29.28 2.52
C LEU A 284 11.13 29.96 1.82
N GLY A 285 11.69 29.30 0.80
CA GLY A 285 12.63 29.95 -0.11
C GLY A 285 11.90 31.00 -0.93
N HIS A 286 12.12 32.27 -0.61
CA HIS A 286 11.77 33.42 -1.45
C HIS A 286 12.67 33.39 -2.69
N GLY A 287 12.17 32.80 -3.77
CA GLY A 287 12.73 32.95 -5.10
C GLY A 287 12.09 34.14 -5.79
N GLU A 288 12.69 35.31 -5.63
CA GLU A 288 12.33 36.53 -6.36
C GLU A 288 12.76 36.38 -7.83
N GLY A 289 11.88 35.79 -8.64
CA GLY A 289 12.04 35.61 -10.08
C GLY A 289 11.06 36.50 -10.84
N ARG A 290 11.58 37.56 -11.46
CA ARG A 290 10.85 38.49 -12.34
C ARG A 290 9.93 37.76 -13.33
N ALA A 291 8.63 38.04 -13.26
CA ALA A 291 7.66 37.62 -14.27
C ALA A 291 7.89 38.38 -15.59
N GLY A 292 8.51 37.71 -16.56
CA GLY A 292 8.43 38.08 -17.96
C GLY A 292 7.11 37.57 -18.55
N VAL A 293 6.22 38.48 -18.93
CA VAL A 293 4.98 38.15 -19.64
C VAL A 293 5.33 37.73 -21.07
N VAL A 294 5.11 36.46 -21.41
CA VAL A 294 5.11 35.98 -22.80
C VAL A 294 3.67 35.67 -23.18
N PRO A 295 3.09 36.27 -24.23
CA PRO A 295 1.71 36.01 -24.61
C PRO A 295 1.60 34.63 -25.30
N LEU A 296 0.71 33.76 -24.81
CA LEU A 296 0.27 32.57 -25.53
C LEU A 296 -0.69 32.98 -26.66
N PRO A 297 -0.56 32.42 -27.89
CA PRO A 297 -1.58 32.57 -28.92
C PRO A 297 -2.80 31.68 -28.61
N LEU A 298 -3.98 32.25 -28.86
CA LEU A 298 -5.29 31.62 -28.75
C LEU A 298 -5.39 30.48 -29.79
N LEU A 299 -5.38 29.22 -29.36
CA LEU A 299 -5.68 28.09 -30.24
C LEU A 299 -7.20 27.84 -30.21
N MET A 300 -7.90 28.24 -31.27
CA MET A 300 -9.30 27.87 -31.48
C MET A 300 -9.39 26.39 -31.82
N VAL A 301 -9.88 25.58 -30.88
CA VAL A 301 -10.25 24.19 -31.14
C VAL A 301 -11.64 24.18 -31.78
N VAL A 302 -11.67 23.87 -33.08
CA VAL A 302 -12.89 23.53 -33.81
C VAL A 302 -13.25 22.08 -33.47
N LEU A 303 -14.39 21.85 -32.82
CA LEU A 303 -14.95 20.51 -32.61
C LEU A 303 -15.62 20.02 -33.91
N PRO A 304 -15.32 18.82 -34.41
CA PRO A 304 -16.16 18.17 -35.40
C PRO A 304 -17.37 17.51 -34.73
N SER A 305 -18.53 17.73 -35.34
CA SER A 305 -19.84 17.18 -35.00
C SER A 305 -19.89 15.65 -34.90
N ARG A 306 -20.77 15.20 -34.02
CA ARG A 306 -21.33 13.85 -33.94
C ARG A 306 -22.01 13.47 -35.25
N ASP A 307 -21.70 12.28 -35.76
CA ASP A 307 -22.64 11.45 -36.51
C ASP A 307 -22.51 9.99 -36.04
N GLY A 308 -23.68 9.37 -35.83
CA GLY A 308 -23.82 8.12 -35.08
C GLY A 308 -23.73 6.85 -35.91
N VAL A 309 -23.46 5.74 -35.22
CA VAL A 309 -23.74 4.36 -35.67
C VAL A 309 -24.07 3.51 -34.44
N GLN A 310 -25.24 2.85 -34.48
CA GLN A 310 -25.64 1.65 -33.72
C GLN A 310 -25.98 0.57 -34.78
N PRO A 311 -26.25 -0.71 -34.41
CA PRO A 311 -25.57 -1.60 -33.47
C PRO A 311 -25.26 -2.97 -34.14
N GLY A 312 -24.43 -3.82 -33.51
CA GLY A 312 -24.43 -5.26 -33.81
C GLY A 312 -23.08 -5.96 -33.71
N GLY A 313 -22.99 -6.95 -32.82
CA GLY A 313 -21.87 -7.88 -32.74
C GLY A 313 -21.85 -8.65 -31.43
N HIS A 314 -22.60 -9.77 -31.37
CA HIS A 314 -22.49 -10.78 -30.33
C HIS A 314 -21.05 -11.33 -30.26
N CYS A 315 -20.49 -11.43 -29.05
CA CYS A 315 -19.40 -12.37 -28.73
C CYS A 315 -19.73 -13.07 -27.41
N GLY A 316 -19.56 -14.39 -27.44
CA GLY A 316 -20.09 -15.37 -26.51
C GLY A 316 -19.55 -15.26 -25.08
N GLY A 317 -20.38 -15.74 -24.17
CA GLY A 317 -20.03 -15.89 -22.76
C GLY A 317 -18.92 -16.92 -22.53
N GLY A 318 -18.10 -16.61 -21.54
CA GLY A 318 -17.17 -17.50 -20.87
C GLY A 318 -17.04 -17.01 -19.44
N GLY A 319 -17.86 -17.57 -18.55
CA GLY A 319 -18.03 -17.11 -17.18
C GLY A 319 -17.08 -17.74 -16.16
N CYS A 320 -17.12 -17.14 -14.96
CA CYS A 320 -16.71 -17.66 -13.66
C CYS A 320 -15.21 -17.77 -13.36
N GLY A 321 -14.67 -16.72 -12.69
CA GLY A 321 -13.32 -16.72 -12.15
C GLY A 321 -13.12 -15.91 -10.87
N HIS A 322 -14.17 -15.69 -10.05
CA HIS A 322 -14.01 -14.97 -8.78
C HIS A 322 -14.89 -15.60 -7.69
N GLY A 323 -14.37 -16.60 -6.98
CA GLY A 323 -15.15 -17.27 -5.94
C GLY A 323 -14.30 -18.09 -4.98
N CYS A 324 -14.13 -17.57 -3.77
CA CYS A 324 -13.58 -18.23 -2.58
C CYS A 324 -12.17 -18.84 -2.68
N TYR A 325 -11.17 -18.10 -2.21
CA TYR A 325 -9.82 -18.63 -1.96
C TYR A 325 -9.65 -19.23 -0.55
N LEU A 326 -10.67 -19.12 0.32
CA LEU A 326 -10.64 -19.75 1.64
C LEU A 326 -11.08 -21.22 1.58
N PRO A 327 -10.43 -22.12 2.32
CA PRO A 327 -10.79 -23.54 2.35
C PRO A 327 -12.16 -23.73 3.03
N GLY A 328 -13.08 -24.39 2.31
CA GLY A 328 -14.43 -24.70 2.79
C GLY A 328 -15.57 -24.26 1.85
N CYS A 329 -15.33 -23.44 0.83
CA CYS A 329 -16.37 -23.09 -0.14
C CYS A 329 -16.61 -24.25 -1.14
N ARG A 330 -17.81 -24.84 -1.09
CA ARG A 330 -18.36 -25.61 -2.22
C ARG A 330 -19.09 -24.64 -3.15
N CYS A 331 -18.70 -24.60 -4.43
CA CYS A 331 -19.55 -24.02 -5.46
C CYS A 331 -20.76 -24.95 -5.63
N HIS A 332 -21.97 -24.44 -5.40
CA HIS A 332 -23.15 -25.09 -5.94
C HIS A 332 -23.19 -24.82 -7.45
N LEU A 333 -23.22 -25.91 -8.22
CA LEU A 333 -23.34 -25.96 -9.68
C LEU A 333 -24.57 -25.22 -10.19
#